data_AF-A0A0Q5KKQ6-F1
#
_entry.id   AF-A0A0Q5KKQ6-F1
#
_cell.length_a   1.000
_cell.length_b   1.000
_cell.length_c   1.000
_cell.angle_alpha   90.00
_cell.angle_beta   90.00
_cell.angle_gamma   90.00
#
_symmetry.space_group_name_H-M   'P 1'
#
loop_
_entity.id
_entity.type
_entity.pdbx_description
1 polymer ?
#
loop_
_entity_poly.entity_id
_entity_poly.type
_entity_poly.pdbx_seq_one_letter_code
_entity_poly.pdbx_strand_id
1 'polypeptide(L)'
;MTLFEASPSAPAPETLTETLMRLLSQSREDGSQPAHTLEDGLRLRVGTAEGEFIALSRPGGRPTDEDGQHVAQATGWLAWSTSWEERGHRWYLVLKPEDPPLIEAPVKAKAKDDAEPPPPPEDPEFPDDAIRAALVDRTAPWRAGLSPWGMDIRDDVVKGMKRAELLEEISWLRRKFGPQLQAWKRARIAAALA
;
A
#
# COMPACT_ATOMS: atom_id res chain seq x y z
N MET A 1 34.83 18.06 -30.96
CA MET A 1 33.49 18.49 -30.51
C MET A 1 32.66 17.25 -30.27
N THR A 2 32.62 16.76 -29.04
CA THR A 2 31.76 15.65 -28.62
C THR A 2 30.51 16.25 -27.98
N LEU A 3 29.38 16.12 -28.66
CA LEU A 3 28.06 16.41 -28.12
C LEU A 3 27.74 15.30 -27.12
N PHE A 4 27.80 15.60 -25.83
CA PHE A 4 27.16 14.78 -24.81
C PHE A 4 25.65 14.95 -25.00
N GLU A 5 24.99 13.92 -25.54
CA GLU A 5 23.54 13.76 -25.37
C GLU A 5 23.26 13.71 -23.88
N ALA A 6 22.64 14.76 -23.37
CA ALA A 6 22.10 14.76 -22.02
C ALA A 6 20.99 13.71 -21.99
N SER A 7 21.24 12.59 -21.30
CA SER A 7 20.18 11.65 -20.93
C SER A 7 19.04 12.46 -20.30
N PRO A 8 17.77 12.23 -20.69
CA PRO A 8 16.65 12.87 -20.02
C PRO A 8 16.71 12.49 -18.54
N SER A 9 16.90 13.49 -17.70
CA SER A 9 16.97 13.30 -16.25
C SER A 9 15.62 12.72 -15.82
N ALA A 10 15.65 11.57 -15.14
CA ALA A 10 14.46 11.03 -14.52
C ALA A 10 13.81 12.12 -13.65
N PRO A 11 12.47 12.25 -13.63
CA PRO A 11 11.81 13.25 -12.81
C PRO A 11 12.25 13.07 -11.35
N ALA A 12 12.42 14.18 -10.63
CA ALA A 12 12.78 14.12 -9.23
C ALA A 12 11.75 13.22 -8.48
N PRO A 13 12.22 12.30 -7.62
CA PRO A 13 11.37 11.27 -7.02
C PRO A 13 10.19 11.85 -6.21
N GLU A 14 10.37 13.05 -5.65
CA GLU A 14 9.33 13.80 -4.94
C GLU A 14 8.18 14.21 -5.89
N THR A 15 8.50 14.70 -7.09
CA THR A 15 7.51 15.12 -8.09
C THR A 15 6.72 13.94 -8.66
N LEU A 16 7.36 12.78 -8.82
CA LEU A 16 6.69 11.55 -9.26
C LEU A 16 5.71 11.05 -8.20
N THR A 17 6.14 11.05 -6.92
CA THR A 17 5.30 10.63 -5.79
C THR A 17 4.04 11.50 -5.67
N GLU A 18 4.20 12.83 -5.71
CA GLU A 18 3.06 13.76 -5.67
C GLU A 18 2.10 13.55 -6.85
N THR A 19 2.65 13.34 -8.05
CA THR A 19 1.87 13.09 -9.27
C THR A 19 1.05 11.81 -9.14
N LEU A 20 1.66 10.71 -8.69
CA LEU A 20 0.97 9.44 -8.51
C LEU A 20 -0.10 9.51 -7.44
N MET A 21 0.19 10.13 -6.29
CA MET A 21 -0.80 10.34 -5.22
C MET A 21 -2.02 11.13 -5.71
N ARG A 22 -1.81 12.17 -6.51
CA ARG A 22 -2.89 12.95 -7.12
C ARG A 22 -3.73 12.11 -8.09
N LEU A 23 -3.09 11.35 -8.97
CA LEU A 23 -3.79 10.51 -9.96
C LEU A 23 -4.57 9.36 -9.29
N LEU A 24 -4.00 8.75 -8.26
CA LEU A 24 -4.66 7.71 -7.45
C LEU A 24 -5.87 8.27 -6.71
N SER A 25 -5.72 9.42 -6.05
CA SER A 25 -6.85 10.08 -5.38
C SER A 25 -7.96 10.44 -6.36
N GLN A 26 -7.61 11.00 -7.53
CA GLN A 26 -8.57 11.32 -8.58
C GLN A 26 -9.31 10.05 -9.06
N SER A 27 -8.58 8.99 -9.39
CA SER A 27 -9.17 7.71 -9.84
C SER A 27 -10.13 7.10 -8.80
N ARG A 28 -9.80 7.25 -7.50
CA ARG A 28 -10.67 6.78 -6.41
C ARG A 28 -11.95 7.60 -6.27
N GLU A 29 -11.90 8.89 -6.58
CA GLU A 29 -13.02 9.82 -6.45
C GLU A 29 -14.02 9.69 -7.61
N ASP A 30 -13.53 9.64 -8.84
CA ASP A 30 -14.37 9.68 -10.04
C ASP A 30 -14.48 8.32 -10.79
N GLY A 31 -13.74 7.30 -10.35
CA GLY A 31 -13.69 5.99 -10.99
C GLY A 31 -13.02 6.00 -12.37
N SER A 32 -12.48 7.13 -12.80
CA SER A 32 -11.81 7.29 -14.09
C SER A 32 -10.40 6.70 -14.05
N GLN A 33 -9.79 6.59 -15.23
CA GLN A 33 -8.41 6.13 -15.36
C GLN A 33 -7.50 7.27 -15.83
N PRO A 34 -7.17 8.22 -14.94
CA PRO A 34 -6.42 9.41 -15.33
C PRO A 34 -5.03 9.02 -15.83
N ALA A 35 -4.57 9.73 -16.85
CA ALA A 35 -3.28 9.50 -17.48
C ALA A 35 -2.41 10.75 -17.42
N HIS A 36 -1.11 10.55 -17.25
CA HIS A 36 -0.11 11.61 -17.20
C HIS A 36 1.14 11.20 -17.97
N THR A 37 1.80 12.14 -18.62
CA THR A 37 3.06 11.88 -19.34
C THR A 37 4.18 12.60 -18.60
N LEU A 38 5.18 11.86 -18.17
CA LEU A 38 6.39 12.37 -17.54
C LEU A 38 7.30 13.04 -18.58
N GLU A 39 8.26 13.84 -18.10
CA GLU A 39 9.17 14.62 -18.95
C GLU A 39 10.03 13.76 -19.88
N ASP A 40 10.36 12.54 -19.45
CA ASP A 40 11.13 11.56 -20.21
C ASP A 40 10.30 10.81 -21.28
N GLY A 41 9.01 11.15 -21.39
CA GLY A 41 8.06 10.55 -22.33
C GLY A 41 7.33 9.31 -21.82
N LEU A 42 7.57 8.86 -20.59
CA LEU A 42 6.85 7.75 -19.98
C LEU A 42 5.40 8.17 -19.67
N ARG A 43 4.43 7.39 -20.18
CA ARG A 43 3.01 7.61 -19.91
C ARG A 43 2.53 6.70 -18.80
N LEU A 44 2.05 7.32 -17.74
CA LEU A 44 1.38 6.69 -16.61
C LEU A 44 -0.13 6.70 -16.86
N ARG A 45 -0.81 5.59 -16.61
CA ARG A 45 -2.27 5.55 -16.47
C ARG A 45 -2.61 4.82 -15.18
N VAL A 46 -3.40 5.46 -14.35
CA VAL A 46 -3.79 4.94 -13.04
C VAL A 46 -5.23 4.48 -13.10
N GLY A 47 -5.60 3.40 -12.42
CA GLY A 47 -6.99 2.99 -12.27
C GLY A 47 -7.23 2.29 -10.94
N THR A 48 -8.40 2.49 -10.35
CA THR A 48 -8.80 1.84 -9.07
C THR A 48 -10.12 1.10 -9.12
N ALA A 49 -10.85 1.13 -10.24
CA ALA A 49 -12.18 0.53 -10.36
C ALA A 49 -12.20 -1.00 -10.29
N GLU A 50 -11.14 -1.67 -10.77
CA GLU A 50 -11.00 -3.14 -10.79
C GLU A 50 -9.87 -3.62 -9.85
N GLY A 51 -9.53 -2.80 -8.85
CA GLY A 51 -8.29 -2.89 -8.10
C GLY A 51 -7.31 -1.81 -8.54
N GLU A 52 -6.46 -1.39 -7.61
CA GLU A 52 -5.46 -0.34 -7.86
C GLU A 52 -4.41 -0.87 -8.85
N PHE A 53 -4.11 -0.10 -9.90
CA PHE A 53 -3.06 -0.43 -10.85
C PHE A 53 -2.46 0.83 -11.48
N ILE A 54 -1.23 0.69 -11.97
CA ILE A 54 -0.55 1.69 -12.79
C ILE A 54 -0.06 1.02 -14.06
N ALA A 55 -0.54 1.47 -15.21
CA ALA A 55 -0.06 1.03 -16.51
C ALA A 55 0.94 2.04 -17.06
N LEU A 56 2.12 1.55 -17.42
CA LEU A 56 3.19 2.31 -18.05
C LEU A 56 3.20 2.04 -19.54
N SER A 57 3.39 3.08 -20.35
CA SER A 57 3.61 2.94 -21.79
C SER A 57 4.53 4.03 -22.31
N ARG A 58 5.25 3.76 -23.40
CA ARG A 58 6.13 4.73 -24.06
C ARG A 58 5.69 4.92 -25.52
N PRO A 59 5.59 6.15 -26.04
CA PRO A 59 5.35 6.35 -27.46
C PRO A 59 6.58 5.89 -28.26
N GLY A 60 6.37 5.02 -29.25
CA GLY A 60 7.44 4.53 -30.14
C GLY A 60 8.35 3.46 -29.55
N GLY A 61 8.04 2.92 -28.36
CA GLY A 61 8.86 1.90 -27.71
C GLY A 61 8.14 1.16 -26.60
N ARG A 62 8.88 0.33 -25.88
CA ARG A 62 8.42 -0.35 -24.67
C ARG A 62 8.92 0.39 -23.43
N PRO A 63 8.14 0.45 -22.34
CA PRO A 63 8.70 0.71 -21.01
C PRO A 63 9.84 -0.24 -20.68
N THR A 64 10.66 0.10 -19.69
CA THR A 64 11.69 -0.77 -19.14
C THR A 64 11.29 -1.28 -17.75
N ASP A 65 11.95 -2.33 -17.28
CA ASP A 65 11.75 -2.81 -15.90
C ASP A 65 12.22 -1.76 -14.88
N GLU A 66 13.23 -0.95 -15.21
CA GLU A 66 13.69 0.18 -14.40
C GLU A 66 12.60 1.26 -14.26
N ASP A 67 11.88 1.59 -15.34
CA ASP A 67 10.71 2.48 -15.28
C ASP A 67 9.65 1.95 -14.30
N GLY A 68 9.42 0.63 -14.33
CA GLY A 68 8.52 -0.05 -13.41
C GLY A 68 8.97 0.06 -11.95
N GLN A 69 10.24 -0.23 -11.67
CA GLN A 69 10.80 -0.14 -10.31
C GLN A 69 10.74 1.29 -9.76
N HIS A 70 11.09 2.29 -10.57
CA HIS A 70 11.04 3.68 -10.16
C HIS A 70 9.60 4.09 -9.79
N VAL A 71 8.63 3.77 -10.67
CA VAL A 71 7.22 4.09 -10.41
C VAL A 71 6.71 3.36 -9.17
N ALA A 72 7.04 2.07 -8.98
CA ALA A 72 6.63 1.30 -7.82
C ALA A 72 7.20 1.84 -6.50
N GLN A 73 8.44 2.32 -6.49
CA GLN A 73 9.02 2.95 -5.30
C GLN A 73 8.28 4.23 -4.92
N ALA A 74 7.84 5.00 -5.92
CA ALA A 74 7.11 6.25 -5.72
C ALA A 74 5.63 6.05 -5.30
N THR A 75 5.06 4.85 -5.45
CA THR A 75 3.69 4.57 -4.95
C THR A 75 3.62 4.34 -3.44
N GLY A 76 4.74 3.97 -2.82
CA GLY A 76 4.78 3.54 -1.44
C GLY A 76 4.09 2.19 -1.18
N TRP A 77 3.85 1.38 -2.23
CA TRP A 77 3.37 0.01 -2.06
C TRP A 77 4.44 -0.87 -1.38
N LEU A 78 4.00 -1.75 -0.47
CA LEU A 78 4.91 -2.66 0.25
C LEU A 78 5.36 -3.83 -0.61
N ALA A 79 4.50 -4.30 -1.50
CA ALA A 79 4.74 -5.36 -2.47
C ALA A 79 3.97 -5.04 -3.75
N TRP A 80 4.50 -5.44 -4.89
CA TRP A 80 3.86 -5.21 -6.19
C TRP A 80 4.23 -6.29 -7.18
N SER A 81 3.30 -6.57 -8.08
CA SER A 81 3.50 -7.43 -9.23
C SER A 81 3.64 -6.57 -10.48
N THR A 82 4.37 -7.09 -11.44
CA THR A 82 4.50 -6.51 -12.77
C THR A 82 4.03 -7.52 -13.81
N SER A 83 3.17 -7.11 -14.73
CA SER A 83 2.74 -7.92 -15.87
C SER A 83 2.84 -7.14 -17.17
N TRP A 84 3.22 -7.83 -18.24
CA TRP A 84 3.26 -7.26 -19.58
C TRP A 84 1.93 -7.49 -20.29
N GLU A 85 1.34 -6.41 -20.82
CA GLU A 85 0.12 -6.47 -21.63
C GLU A 85 0.35 -5.80 -22.99
N GLU A 86 -0.13 -6.40 -24.07
CA GLU A 86 -0.23 -5.75 -25.37
C GLU A 86 -1.68 -5.34 -25.65
N ARG A 87 -1.92 -4.06 -25.91
CA ARG A 87 -3.24 -3.55 -26.33
C ARG A 87 -3.09 -2.58 -27.49
N GLY A 88 -3.76 -2.86 -28.61
CA GLY A 88 -3.77 -1.99 -29.78
C GLY A 88 -2.36 -1.71 -30.33
N HIS A 89 -1.54 -2.76 -30.47
CA HIS A 89 -0.14 -2.68 -30.94
C HIS A 89 0.80 -1.85 -30.05
N ARG A 90 0.42 -1.60 -28.80
CA ARG A 90 1.25 -0.94 -27.80
C ARG A 90 1.48 -1.88 -26.62
N TRP A 91 2.72 -1.91 -26.16
CA TRP A 91 3.13 -2.65 -24.97
C TRP A 91 2.97 -1.79 -23.73
N TYR A 92 2.39 -2.40 -22.70
CA TYR A 92 2.19 -1.82 -21.40
C TYR A 92 2.90 -2.68 -20.35
N LEU A 93 3.61 -2.02 -19.44
CA LEU A 93 4.06 -2.62 -18.20
C LEU A 93 3.05 -2.23 -17.13
N VAL A 94 2.28 -3.20 -16.63
CA VAL A 94 1.23 -2.99 -15.63
C VAL A 94 1.77 -3.35 -14.27
N LEU A 95 1.72 -2.41 -13.35
CA LEU A 95 2.03 -2.59 -11.95
C LEU A 95 0.75 -2.68 -11.15
N LYS A 96 0.68 -3.64 -10.25
CA LYS A 96 -0.41 -3.79 -9.29
C LYS A 96 0.17 -3.94 -7.90
N PRO A 97 -0.41 -3.31 -6.86
CA PRO A 97 -0.07 -3.68 -5.50
C PRO A 97 -0.40 -5.16 -5.36
N GLU A 98 0.56 -5.92 -4.87
CA GLU A 98 0.27 -7.25 -4.38
C GLU A 98 -0.35 -7.05 -3.01
N ASP A 99 -1.39 -7.85 -2.74
CA ASP A 99 -1.67 -8.15 -1.34
C ASP A 99 -0.35 -8.70 -0.78
N PRO A 100 0.20 -8.09 0.29
CA PRO A 100 1.39 -8.65 0.92
C PRO A 100 1.09 -10.13 1.12
N PRO A 101 2.04 -11.05 0.80
CA PRO A 101 1.81 -12.45 1.06
C PRO A 101 1.29 -12.50 2.49
N LEU A 102 0.10 -13.10 2.68
CA LEU A 102 -0.26 -13.60 4.00
C LEU A 102 0.97 -14.39 4.39
N ILE A 103 1.80 -13.83 5.27
CA ILE A 103 2.91 -14.55 5.83
C ILE A 103 2.18 -15.64 6.60
N GLU A 104 1.97 -16.79 5.96
CA GLU A 104 1.89 -18.04 6.67
C GLU A 104 3.18 -18.02 7.48
N ALA A 105 3.03 -17.68 8.76
CA ALA A 105 4.13 -17.63 9.70
C ALA A 105 5.02 -18.84 9.41
N PRO A 106 6.34 -18.67 9.22
CA PRO A 106 7.19 -19.79 8.89
C PRO A 106 6.92 -20.88 9.92
N VAL A 107 6.43 -22.03 9.46
CA VAL A 107 6.29 -23.22 10.29
C VAL A 107 7.66 -23.42 10.91
N LYS A 108 7.76 -23.16 12.22
CA LYS A 108 9.00 -23.09 12.98
C LYS A 108 9.92 -24.27 12.67
N ALA A 109 10.88 -24.08 11.77
CA ALA A 109 12.10 -24.86 11.78
C ALA A 109 12.99 -24.26 12.87
N LYS A 110 13.12 -25.00 13.99
CA LYS A 110 13.99 -24.64 15.11
C LYS A 110 15.45 -24.43 14.66
N ALA A 111 15.99 -23.23 14.85
CA ALA A 111 17.41 -22.96 15.15
C ALA A 111 17.50 -21.51 15.66
N LYS A 112 17.52 -21.28 16.97
CA LYS A 112 18.70 -20.99 17.83
C LYS A 112 19.52 -19.77 17.41
N ASP A 113 19.54 -18.82 18.35
CA ASP A 113 20.52 -17.73 18.57
C ASP A 113 20.68 -16.68 17.47
N ASP A 114 20.03 -15.53 17.65
CA ASP A 114 20.74 -14.26 17.85
C ASP A 114 19.77 -13.21 18.44
N ALA A 115 20.29 -12.39 19.34
CA ALA A 115 19.54 -11.58 20.31
C ALA A 115 18.66 -10.48 19.68
N GLU A 116 17.34 -10.66 19.72
CA GLU A 116 16.36 -9.57 19.61
C GLU A 116 16.33 -8.75 20.92
N PRO A 117 16.27 -7.40 20.86
CA PRO A 117 16.01 -6.61 22.06
C PRO A 117 14.65 -7.05 22.66
N PRO A 118 14.53 -7.12 23.99
CA PRO A 118 13.32 -7.62 24.62
C PRO A 118 12.11 -6.81 24.15
N PRO A 119 10.98 -7.47 23.83
CA PRO A 119 9.77 -6.76 23.47
C PRO A 119 9.42 -5.77 24.59
N PRO A 120 8.90 -4.57 24.25
CA PRO A 120 8.39 -3.65 25.26
C PRO A 120 7.37 -4.39 26.14
N PRO A 121 7.31 -4.08 27.45
CA PRO A 121 6.49 -4.82 28.40
C PRO A 121 5.06 -4.95 27.89
N GLU A 122 4.52 -6.16 27.99
CA GLU A 122 3.12 -6.45 27.71
C GLU A 122 2.26 -5.52 28.56
N ASP A 123 1.65 -4.51 27.95
CA ASP A 123 0.58 -3.74 28.59
C ASP A 123 -0.55 -4.74 28.93
N PRO A 124 -0.81 -5.03 30.22
CA PRO A 124 -1.77 -6.07 30.58
C PRO A 124 -3.24 -5.62 30.48
N GLU A 125 -3.55 -4.43 29.98
CA GLU A 125 -4.85 -3.80 30.24
C GLU A 125 -5.85 -3.76 29.08
N PHE A 126 -5.54 -4.28 27.89
CA PHE A 126 -6.56 -4.35 26.84
C PHE A 126 -7.27 -5.73 26.82
N PRO A 127 -8.56 -5.79 27.16
CA PRO A 127 -9.36 -7.00 26.96
C PRO A 127 -9.42 -7.32 25.47
N ASP A 128 -9.39 -8.62 25.12
CA ASP A 128 -9.38 -9.09 23.73
C ASP A 128 -10.53 -8.49 22.91
N ASP A 129 -11.70 -8.32 23.54
CA ASP A 129 -12.88 -7.75 22.90
C ASP A 129 -12.68 -6.29 22.48
N ALA A 130 -11.96 -5.49 23.28
CA ALA A 130 -11.64 -4.11 22.93
C ALA A 130 -10.65 -4.03 21.76
N ILE A 131 -9.72 -4.99 21.68
CA ILE A 131 -8.77 -5.10 20.57
C ILE A 131 -9.51 -5.49 19.30
N ARG A 132 -10.34 -6.54 19.36
CA ARG A 132 -11.16 -6.97 18.21
C ARG A 132 -12.07 -5.86 17.74
N ALA A 133 -12.79 -5.20 18.66
CA ALA A 133 -13.68 -4.08 18.34
C ALA A 133 -12.93 -2.95 17.64
N ALA A 134 -11.70 -2.63 18.08
CA ALA A 134 -10.87 -1.64 17.39
C ALA A 134 -10.52 -2.11 15.98
N LEU A 135 -10.00 -3.34 15.82
CA LEU A 135 -9.57 -3.91 14.54
C LEU A 135 -10.69 -3.99 13.49
N VAL A 136 -11.93 -4.24 13.94
CA VAL A 136 -13.11 -4.32 13.07
C VAL A 136 -13.83 -2.98 12.85
N ASP A 137 -13.38 -1.92 13.50
CA ASP A 137 -14.08 -0.64 13.46
C ASP A 137 -14.07 -0.05 12.05
N ARG A 138 -15.26 0.07 11.44
CA ARG A 138 -15.43 0.54 10.04
C ARG A 138 -14.92 1.95 9.79
N THR A 139 -14.74 2.75 10.84
CA THR A 139 -14.21 4.12 10.75
C THR A 139 -12.69 4.18 10.89
N ALA A 140 -12.04 3.04 11.15
CA ALA A 140 -10.61 2.99 11.38
C ALA A 140 -9.81 3.27 10.09
N PRO A 141 -8.69 4.01 10.19
CA PRO A 141 -7.93 4.47 9.04
C PRO A 141 -7.31 3.31 8.24
N TRP A 142 -7.00 2.17 8.87
CA TRP A 142 -6.47 0.99 8.19
C TRP A 142 -7.52 0.22 7.37
N ARG A 143 -8.80 0.57 7.51
CA ARG A 143 -9.88 0.03 6.68
C ARG A 143 -10.24 0.95 5.51
N ALA A 144 -9.68 2.16 5.47
CA ALA A 144 -9.86 3.07 4.35
C ALA A 144 -9.22 2.44 3.10
N GLY A 145 -10.04 2.17 2.08
CA GLY A 145 -9.60 1.52 0.84
C GLY A 145 -9.97 0.03 0.74
N LEU A 146 -10.47 -0.61 1.80
CA LEU A 146 -11.08 -1.93 1.68
C LEU A 146 -12.44 -1.83 0.99
N SER A 147 -12.70 -2.73 0.04
CA SER A 147 -14.05 -2.91 -0.50
C SER A 147 -15.00 -3.43 0.58
N PRO A 148 -16.33 -3.28 0.43
CA PRO A 148 -17.30 -3.84 1.38
C PRO A 148 -17.08 -5.34 1.65
N TRP A 149 -16.74 -6.10 0.61
CA TRP A 149 -16.42 -7.52 0.74
C TRP A 149 -15.09 -7.76 1.49
N GLY A 150 -14.05 -6.95 1.24
CA GLY A 150 -12.79 -7.02 1.97
C GLY A 150 -12.93 -6.65 3.46
N MET A 151 -13.90 -5.78 3.79
CA MET A 151 -14.27 -5.49 5.17
C MET A 151 -14.87 -6.70 5.86
N ASP A 152 -15.78 -7.43 5.21
CA ASP A 152 -16.42 -8.61 5.78
C ASP A 152 -15.41 -9.76 6.01
N ILE A 153 -14.49 -9.98 5.05
CA ILE A 153 -13.39 -10.95 5.21
C ILE A 153 -12.53 -10.58 6.42
N ARG A 154 -12.14 -9.31 6.55
CA ARG A 154 -11.33 -8.86 7.68
C ARG A 154 -12.05 -9.08 9.01
N ASP A 155 -13.36 -8.85 9.06
CA ASP A 155 -14.15 -9.06 10.26
C ASP A 155 -14.16 -10.54 10.67
N ASP A 156 -14.28 -11.44 9.70
CA ASP A 156 -14.24 -12.89 9.97
C ASP A 156 -12.84 -13.38 10.37
N VAL A 157 -11.78 -12.85 9.77
CA VAL A 157 -10.40 -13.13 10.18
C VAL A 157 -10.15 -12.65 11.61
N VAL A 158 -10.54 -11.41 11.95
CA VAL A 158 -10.35 -10.84 13.29
C VAL A 158 -11.16 -11.59 14.34
N LYS A 159 -12.32 -12.17 14.02
CA LYS A 159 -13.05 -13.07 14.94
C LYS A 159 -12.25 -14.34 15.26
N GLY A 160 -11.51 -14.88 14.29
CA GLY A 160 -10.72 -16.10 14.44
C GLY A 160 -9.37 -15.93 15.14
N MET A 161 -8.84 -14.71 15.23
CA MET A 161 -7.51 -14.45 15.80
C MET A 161 -7.42 -14.81 17.29
N LYS A 162 -6.27 -15.31 17.72
CA LYS A 162 -5.89 -15.53 19.12
C LYS A 162 -5.29 -14.26 19.72
N ARG A 163 -5.23 -14.17 21.05
CA ARG A 163 -4.69 -12.98 21.76
C ARG A 163 -3.31 -12.54 21.27
N ALA A 164 -2.38 -13.47 21.03
CA ALA A 164 -1.05 -13.14 20.50
C ALA A 164 -1.13 -12.47 19.12
N GLU A 165 -1.98 -12.99 18.23
CA GLU A 165 -2.18 -12.46 16.87
C GLU A 165 -2.87 -11.08 16.91
N LEU A 166 -3.82 -10.89 17.82
CA LEU A 166 -4.47 -9.60 18.06
C LEU A 166 -3.47 -8.52 18.51
N LEU A 167 -2.55 -8.87 19.41
CA LEU A 167 -1.51 -7.96 19.90
C LEU A 167 -0.47 -7.66 18.82
N GLU A 168 -0.10 -8.65 18.02
CA GLU A 168 0.80 -8.48 16.89
C GLU A 168 0.19 -7.57 15.81
N GLU A 169 -1.08 -7.79 15.45
CA GLU A 169 -1.82 -6.96 14.49
C GLU A 169 -1.92 -5.51 14.98
N ILE A 170 -2.25 -5.29 16.26
CA ILE A 170 -2.24 -3.95 16.85
C ILE A 170 -0.84 -3.33 16.81
N SER A 171 0.20 -4.10 17.10
CA SER A 171 1.59 -3.61 17.10
C SER A 171 2.04 -3.24 15.70
N TRP A 172 1.63 -4.01 14.69
CA TRP A 172 1.84 -3.69 13.29
C TRP A 172 1.07 -2.41 12.88
N LEU A 173 -0.20 -2.28 13.26
CA LEU A 173 -1.01 -1.08 12.99
C LEU A 173 -0.42 0.16 13.64
N ARG A 174 0.12 0.05 14.87
CA ARG A 174 0.82 1.15 15.54
C ARG A 174 2.08 1.58 14.77
N ARG A 175 2.84 0.64 14.21
CA ARG A 175 4.02 0.94 13.40
C ARG A 175 3.67 1.58 12.07
N LYS A 176 2.65 1.04 11.38
CA LYS A 176 2.28 1.47 10.02
C LYS A 176 1.41 2.74 9.99
N PHE A 177 0.49 2.87 10.93
CA PHE A 177 -0.52 3.94 10.96
C PHE A 177 -0.43 4.81 12.23
N GLY A 178 0.70 4.81 12.94
CA GLY A 178 0.86 5.40 14.27
C GLY A 178 0.21 6.79 14.45
N PRO A 179 0.53 7.78 13.60
CA PRO A 179 -0.09 9.11 13.68
C PRO A 179 -1.60 9.09 13.45
N GLN A 180 -2.09 8.35 12.45
CA GLN A 180 -3.52 8.27 12.15
C GLN A 180 -4.29 7.51 13.23
N LEU A 181 -3.69 6.49 13.82
CA LEU A 181 -4.26 5.70 14.91
C LEU A 181 -4.42 6.55 16.18
N GLN A 182 -3.45 7.42 16.49
CA GLN A 182 -3.55 8.36 17.61
C GLN A 182 -4.63 9.44 17.37
N ALA A 183 -4.70 10.00 16.15
CA ALA A 183 -5.73 10.96 15.78
C ALA A 183 -7.14 10.34 15.86
N TRP A 184 -7.31 9.13 15.31
CA TRP A 184 -8.56 8.37 15.35
C TRP A 184 -9.00 8.06 16.79
N LYS A 185 -8.08 7.61 17.65
CA LYS A 185 -8.36 7.39 19.08
C LYS A 185 -8.83 8.66 19.78
N ARG A 186 -8.15 9.79 19.57
CA ARG A 186 -8.54 11.09 20.15
C ARG A 186 -9.92 11.54 19.67
N ALA A 187 -10.24 11.38 18.39
CA ALA A 187 -11.54 11.72 17.83
C ALA A 187 -12.68 10.90 18.47
N ARG A 188 -12.45 9.60 18.73
CA ARG A 188 -13.45 8.75 19.39
C ARG A 188 -13.64 9.07 20.88
N ILE A 189 -12.56 9.36 21.59
CA ILE A 189 -12.65 9.78 23.00
C ILE A 189 -13.42 11.11 23.11
N ALA A 190 -13.14 12.06 22.22
CA ALA A 190 -13.87 13.32 22.16
C ALA A 190 -15.37 13.11 21.85
N ALA A 191 -15.70 12.23 20.90
CA ALA A 191 -17.09 11.90 20.56
C ALA A 191 -17.85 11.16 21.67
N ALA A 192 -17.15 10.40 22.53
CA ALA A 192 -17.76 9.69 23.65
C ALA A 192 -17.99 10.56 24.89
N LEU A 193 -17.33 11.72 24.98
CA LEU A 193 -17.42 12.68 26.09
C LEU A 193 -18.32 13.89 25.78
N ALA A 194 -18.83 14.00 24.55
CA ALA A 194 -19.76 15.03 24.09
C ALA A 194 -21.21 14.55 24.22
#